data_AF-A0A2N5HVH4-F1
#
_entry.id   AF-A0A2N5HVH4-F1
#
_cell.length_a   1.000
_cell.length_b   1.000
_cell.length_c   1.000
_cell.angle_alpha   90.00
_cell.angle_beta   90.00
_cell.angle_gamma   90.00
#
_symmetry.space_group_name_H-M   'P 1'
#
loop_
_entity.id
_entity.type
_entity.pdbx_description
1 polymer ?
#
loop_
_entity_poly.entity_id
_entity_poly.type
_entity_poly.pdbx_seq_one_letter_code
_entity_poly.pdbx_strand_id
1 'polypeptide(L)'
;MEQINNQEKINASEYGIIWSQYINDTMSRCVLRYLLNDAKDENTRGVIQFALELSQTHIEKVKQFLTEENYPIPIGFTDEDVTVNAPTLFTDTFKVVYLQIMAIHGLTRYAGATSVCIREDVRKYLIECTSQTLELYDRVTTVALSKGILSKPPTLNNKQKIDFIRKQNYITGWFGKRRPINAIEISGAHLNMQKTMVKMVLELGFSQVCQSKEVREYFERARKLCKRHFHILGLMLEEENLHEPRIFESEVTDSTVPPFSDKLMLFHIATLLSAALGYYGEALSMCQRRDLSADYARMNMEIALIAEDGMNILIEKGWMEQPPTAADHENLAKD
;
A
#
# COMPACT_ATOMS: atom_id res chain seq x y z
N MET A 1 -3.13 -19.53 -36.53
CA MET A 1 -3.43 -19.20 -35.12
C MET A 1 -3.78 -20.51 -34.46
N GLU A 2 -2.78 -21.13 -33.82
CA GLU A 2 -3.02 -22.29 -32.97
C GLU A 2 -3.93 -21.86 -31.81
N GLN A 3 -4.93 -22.67 -31.49
CA GLN A 3 -5.73 -22.51 -30.28
C GLN A 3 -4.76 -22.52 -29.09
N ILE A 4 -4.66 -21.39 -28.39
CA ILE A 4 -3.91 -21.30 -27.16
C ILE A 4 -4.58 -22.28 -26.19
N ASN A 5 -3.85 -23.31 -25.84
CA ASN A 5 -4.37 -24.41 -25.05
C ASN A 5 -4.52 -23.93 -23.60
N ASN A 6 -5.73 -23.54 -23.18
CA ASN A 6 -6.07 -23.21 -21.79
C ASN A 6 -6.01 -24.43 -20.84
N GLN A 7 -5.25 -25.48 -21.20
CA GLN A 7 -5.04 -26.70 -20.41
C GLN A 7 -3.77 -26.65 -19.55
N GLU A 8 -2.99 -25.57 -19.59
CA GLU A 8 -1.81 -25.44 -18.74
C GLU A 8 -2.21 -25.05 -17.31
N LYS A 9 -1.88 -25.92 -16.36
CA LYS A 9 -2.05 -25.69 -14.92
C LYS A 9 -1.40 -24.36 -14.51
N ILE A 10 -2.07 -23.60 -13.65
CA ILE A 10 -1.50 -22.38 -13.10
C ILE A 10 -0.19 -22.69 -12.35
N ASN A 11 0.84 -21.88 -12.58
CA ASN A 11 2.12 -22.07 -11.90
C ASN A 11 2.10 -21.45 -10.48
N ALA A 12 3.14 -21.72 -9.68
CA ALA A 12 3.21 -21.25 -8.30
C ALA A 12 3.22 -19.71 -8.16
N SER A 13 3.85 -19.00 -9.11
CA SER A 13 3.88 -17.53 -9.13
C SER A 13 2.47 -16.96 -9.36
N GLU A 14 1.79 -17.48 -10.37
CA GLU A 14 0.42 -17.09 -10.72
C GLU A 14 -0.57 -17.44 -9.60
N TYR A 15 -0.44 -18.63 -8.99
CA TYR A 15 -1.28 -19.02 -7.85
C TYR A 15 -1.06 -18.09 -6.65
N GLY A 16 0.20 -17.76 -6.32
CA GLY A 16 0.52 -16.81 -5.26
C GLY A 16 -0.07 -15.41 -5.51
N ILE A 17 -0.05 -14.93 -6.76
CA ILE A 17 -0.66 -13.65 -7.16
C ILE A 17 -2.18 -13.68 -6.97
N ILE A 18 -2.84 -14.69 -7.52
CA ILE A 18 -4.30 -14.83 -7.47
C ILE A 18 -4.77 -14.96 -6.03
N TRP A 19 -4.10 -15.79 -5.23
CA TRP A 19 -4.39 -15.94 -3.80
C TRP A 19 -4.22 -14.60 -3.06
N SER A 20 -3.12 -13.90 -3.28
CA SER A 20 -2.85 -12.61 -2.62
C SER A 20 -3.88 -11.55 -3.02
N GLN A 21 -4.27 -11.52 -4.30
CA GLN A 21 -5.29 -10.62 -4.80
C GLN A 21 -6.63 -10.88 -4.09
N TYR A 22 -7.07 -12.14 -3.99
CA TYR A 22 -8.32 -12.47 -3.30
C TYR A 22 -8.37 -11.95 -1.87
N ILE A 23 -7.30 -12.19 -1.09
CA ILE A 23 -7.22 -11.73 0.30
C ILE A 23 -7.27 -10.18 0.37
N ASN A 24 -6.55 -9.49 -0.52
CA ASN A 24 -6.52 -8.02 -0.53
C ASN A 24 -7.86 -7.42 -1.00
N ASP A 25 -8.52 -8.03 -1.99
CA ASP A 25 -9.78 -7.52 -2.54
C ASP A 25 -10.94 -7.78 -1.58
N THR A 26 -10.99 -8.94 -0.92
CA THR A 26 -12.02 -9.18 0.12
C THR A 26 -11.90 -8.20 1.30
N MET A 27 -10.67 -7.86 1.70
CA MET A 27 -10.41 -6.79 2.67
C MET A 27 -10.86 -5.42 2.14
N SER A 28 -10.46 -5.08 0.92
CA SER A 28 -10.78 -3.80 0.29
C SER A 28 -12.28 -3.61 0.15
N ARG A 29 -13.02 -4.65 -0.23
CA ARG A 29 -14.50 -4.65 -0.28
C ARG A 29 -15.11 -4.24 1.06
N CYS A 30 -14.59 -4.75 2.18
CA CYS A 30 -15.06 -4.38 3.51
C CYS A 30 -14.81 -2.90 3.79
N VAL A 31 -13.59 -2.42 3.56
CA VAL A 31 -13.23 -1.00 3.73
C VAL A 31 -14.11 -0.10 2.87
N LEU A 32 -14.20 -0.40 1.58
CA LEU A 32 -14.91 0.41 0.59
C LEU A 32 -16.42 0.47 0.85
N ARG A 33 -17.05 -0.61 1.35
CA ARG A 33 -18.47 -0.58 1.73
C ARG A 33 -18.75 0.40 2.86
N TYR A 34 -17.92 0.39 3.91
CA TYR A 34 -18.02 1.38 4.99
C TYR A 34 -17.77 2.79 4.47
N LEU A 35 -16.68 3.01 3.72
CA LEU A 35 -16.35 4.34 3.19
C LEU A 35 -17.44 4.90 2.28
N LEU A 36 -18.07 4.05 1.45
CA LEU A 36 -19.15 4.43 0.55
C LEU A 36 -20.41 4.81 1.32
N ASN A 37 -20.76 4.05 2.37
CA ASN A 37 -21.93 4.35 3.19
C ASN A 37 -21.73 5.67 3.96
N ASP A 38 -20.52 5.90 4.45
CA ASP A 38 -20.18 7.06 5.27
C ASP A 38 -19.88 8.34 4.47
N ALA A 39 -19.45 8.23 3.21
CA ALA A 39 -19.09 9.38 2.38
C ALA A 39 -20.31 10.27 2.08
N LYS A 40 -20.13 11.59 2.27
CA LYS A 40 -21.18 12.60 2.09
C LYS A 40 -21.06 13.34 0.75
N ASP A 41 -19.83 13.55 0.31
CA ASP A 41 -19.53 14.22 -0.95
C ASP A 41 -19.72 13.29 -2.16
N GLU A 42 -20.58 13.69 -3.11
CA GLU A 42 -20.95 12.88 -4.27
C GLU A 42 -19.75 12.50 -5.17
N ASN A 43 -18.79 13.40 -5.37
CA ASN A 43 -17.58 13.08 -6.16
C ASN A 43 -16.73 12.02 -5.46
N THR A 44 -16.62 12.11 -4.14
CA THR A 44 -15.93 11.12 -3.29
C THR A 44 -16.67 9.78 -3.31
N ARG A 45 -18.00 9.79 -3.18
CA ARG A 45 -18.86 8.60 -3.30
C ARG A 45 -18.68 7.92 -4.65
N GLY A 46 -18.65 8.68 -5.75
CA GLY A 46 -18.47 8.14 -7.11
C GLY A 46 -17.16 7.39 -7.30
N VAL A 47 -16.04 7.89 -6.75
CA VAL A 47 -14.75 7.18 -6.84
C VAL A 47 -14.67 5.98 -5.90
N ILE A 48 -15.29 6.03 -4.71
CA ILE A 48 -15.37 4.87 -3.81
C ILE A 48 -16.24 3.77 -4.43
N GLN A 49 -17.38 4.13 -5.04
CA GLN A 49 -18.27 3.20 -5.73
C GLN A 49 -17.53 2.47 -6.85
N PHE A 50 -16.79 3.21 -7.69
CA PHE A 50 -15.97 2.61 -8.74
C PHE A 50 -14.93 1.63 -8.17
N ALA A 51 -14.21 2.02 -7.12
CA ALA A 51 -13.25 1.12 -6.47
C ALA A 51 -13.92 -0.15 -5.89
N LEU A 52 -15.12 -0.01 -5.32
CA LEU A 52 -15.87 -1.15 -4.76
C LEU A 52 -16.29 -2.13 -5.85
N GLU A 53 -16.79 -1.62 -6.98
CA GLU A 53 -17.15 -2.44 -8.14
C GLU A 53 -15.95 -3.22 -8.68
N LEU A 54 -14.79 -2.57 -8.82
CA LEU A 54 -13.55 -3.25 -9.23
C LEU A 54 -13.22 -4.41 -8.28
N SER A 55 -13.18 -4.14 -6.97
CA SER A 55 -12.88 -5.16 -5.96
C SER A 55 -13.86 -6.34 -6.02
N GLN A 56 -15.16 -6.08 -6.21
CA GLN A 56 -16.18 -7.12 -6.33
C GLN A 56 -15.99 -7.96 -7.60
N THR A 57 -15.75 -7.32 -8.75
CA THR A 57 -15.48 -8.03 -10.01
C THR A 57 -14.21 -8.87 -9.93
N HIS A 58 -13.15 -8.35 -9.32
CA HIS A 58 -11.88 -9.06 -9.13
C HIS A 58 -12.04 -10.30 -8.26
N ILE A 59 -12.78 -10.20 -7.14
CA ILE A 59 -13.08 -11.35 -6.26
C ILE A 59 -13.73 -12.49 -7.05
N GLU A 60 -14.77 -12.19 -7.85
CA GLU A 60 -15.46 -13.22 -8.62
C GLU A 60 -14.58 -13.82 -9.72
N LYS A 61 -13.73 -13.00 -10.35
CA LYS A 61 -12.80 -13.49 -11.37
C LYS A 61 -11.72 -14.40 -10.78
N VAL A 62 -11.20 -14.07 -9.60
CA VAL A 62 -10.25 -14.91 -8.89
C VAL A 62 -10.90 -16.24 -8.46
N LYS A 63 -12.14 -16.23 -7.95
CA LYS A 63 -12.86 -17.46 -7.62
C LYS A 63 -13.00 -18.37 -8.82
N GLN A 64 -13.27 -17.82 -10.00
CA GLN A 64 -13.34 -18.58 -11.23
C GLN A 64 -12.01 -19.30 -11.50
N PHE A 65 -10.88 -18.59 -11.47
CA PHE A 65 -9.55 -19.21 -11.69
C PHE A 65 -9.25 -20.32 -10.69
N LEU A 66 -9.52 -20.09 -9.39
CA LEU A 66 -9.29 -21.10 -8.36
C LEU A 66 -10.17 -22.33 -8.56
N THR A 67 -11.43 -22.14 -8.94
CA THR A 67 -12.39 -23.23 -9.20
C THR A 67 -11.98 -24.04 -10.42
N GLU A 68 -11.58 -23.40 -11.51
CA GLU A 68 -11.12 -24.07 -12.74
C GLU A 68 -9.88 -24.94 -12.49
N GLU A 69 -9.01 -24.51 -11.58
CA GLU A 69 -7.80 -25.25 -11.17
C GLU A 69 -8.06 -26.29 -10.06
N ASN A 70 -9.29 -26.41 -9.57
CA ASN A 70 -9.66 -27.23 -8.40
C ASN A 70 -8.89 -26.87 -7.11
N TYR A 71 -8.54 -25.60 -6.93
CA TYR A 71 -7.98 -25.09 -5.67
C TYR A 71 -9.08 -24.61 -4.71
N PRO A 72 -8.82 -24.67 -3.39
CA PRO A 72 -9.73 -24.08 -2.42
C PRO A 72 -9.79 -22.56 -2.59
N ILE A 73 -10.99 -22.01 -2.43
CA ILE A 73 -11.20 -20.57 -2.35
C ILE A 73 -10.87 -20.13 -0.92
N PRO A 74 -9.97 -19.15 -0.71
CA PRO A 74 -9.68 -18.63 0.62
C PRO A 74 -10.93 -18.03 1.29
N ILE A 75 -10.92 -17.88 2.61
CA ILE A 75 -12.02 -17.24 3.33
C ILE A 75 -11.93 -15.72 3.13
N GLY A 76 -10.73 -15.16 3.30
CA GLY A 76 -10.45 -13.73 3.24
C GLY A 76 -11.15 -12.96 4.35
N PHE A 77 -11.81 -11.87 3.95
CA PHE A 77 -12.58 -10.99 4.82
C PHE A 77 -14.06 -10.99 4.44
N THR A 78 -14.91 -11.06 5.46
CA THR A 78 -16.36 -11.26 5.31
C THR A 78 -17.14 -10.08 5.84
N ASP A 79 -18.47 -10.17 5.81
CA ASP A 79 -19.35 -9.16 6.40
C ASP A 79 -19.17 -9.04 7.93
N GLU A 80 -18.56 -10.02 8.59
CA GLU A 80 -18.21 -9.96 10.01
C GLU A 80 -17.03 -9.02 10.29
N ASP A 81 -16.24 -8.69 9.27
CA ASP A 81 -15.07 -7.81 9.39
C ASP A 81 -15.40 -6.32 9.21
N VAL A 82 -16.67 -5.96 8.99
CA VAL A 82 -17.11 -4.57 8.76
C VAL A 82 -18.45 -4.24 9.40
N THR A 83 -18.49 -3.12 10.14
CA THR A 83 -19.72 -2.48 10.60
C THR A 83 -20.02 -1.26 9.72
N VAL A 84 -20.75 -1.47 8.63
CA VAL A 84 -21.00 -0.45 7.59
C VAL A 84 -21.67 0.83 8.13
N ASN A 85 -22.49 0.70 9.18
CA ASN A 85 -23.21 1.81 9.81
C ASN A 85 -22.46 2.45 10.99
N ALA A 86 -21.18 2.12 11.19
CA ALA A 86 -20.38 2.77 12.22
C ALA A 86 -20.31 4.30 11.95
N PRO A 87 -20.28 5.15 12.99
CA PRO A 87 -20.07 6.58 12.84
C PRO A 87 -18.75 6.88 12.12
N THR A 88 -18.74 7.97 11.35
CA THR A 88 -17.59 8.48 10.60
C THR A 88 -16.32 8.45 11.43
N LEU A 89 -15.34 7.65 11.04
CA LEU A 89 -13.98 7.60 11.60
C LEU A 89 -13.02 8.51 10.83
N PHE A 90 -13.21 8.61 9.52
CA PHE A 90 -12.35 9.39 8.62
C PHE A 90 -13.19 10.35 7.78
N THR A 91 -12.79 11.62 7.68
CA THR A 91 -13.48 12.60 6.83
C THR A 91 -13.38 12.24 5.34
N ASP A 92 -14.27 12.80 4.52
CA ASP A 92 -14.23 12.63 3.06
C ASP A 92 -12.91 13.07 2.43
N THR A 93 -12.25 14.08 3.03
CA THR A 93 -10.91 14.50 2.62
C THR A 93 -9.91 13.35 2.74
N PHE A 94 -9.90 12.65 3.88
CA PHE A 94 -8.99 11.50 4.02
C PHE A 94 -9.42 10.30 3.16
N LYS A 95 -10.72 10.06 2.94
CA LYS A 95 -11.19 8.98 2.06
C LYS A 95 -10.59 9.11 0.66
N VAL A 96 -10.55 10.32 0.10
CA VAL A 96 -9.94 10.60 -1.21
C VAL A 96 -8.43 10.35 -1.19
N VAL A 97 -7.73 10.85 -0.16
CA VAL A 97 -6.26 10.64 0.00
C VAL A 97 -5.92 9.16 0.14
N TYR A 98 -6.69 8.44 0.95
CA TYR A 98 -6.57 7.00 1.16
C TYR A 98 -6.71 6.25 -0.17
N LEU A 99 -7.79 6.51 -0.92
CA LEU A 99 -8.02 5.87 -2.21
C LEU A 99 -6.90 6.13 -3.21
N GLN A 100 -6.37 7.36 -3.27
CA GLN A 100 -5.26 7.67 -4.17
C GLN A 100 -4.02 6.84 -3.83
N ILE A 101 -3.67 6.73 -2.55
CA ILE A 101 -2.51 5.95 -2.13
C ILE A 101 -2.75 4.45 -2.33
N MET A 102 -3.96 3.94 -2.09
CA MET A 102 -4.31 2.55 -2.40
C MET A 102 -4.21 2.25 -3.90
N ALA A 103 -4.66 3.17 -4.76
CA ALA A 103 -4.49 3.03 -6.21
C ALA A 103 -3.00 2.98 -6.60
N ILE A 104 -2.15 3.83 -6.01
CA ILE A 104 -0.70 3.77 -6.23
C ILE A 104 -0.12 2.41 -5.80
N HIS A 105 -0.53 1.86 -4.65
CA HIS A 105 -0.12 0.53 -4.22
C HIS A 105 -0.56 -0.56 -5.22
N GLY A 106 -1.79 -0.47 -5.71
CA GLY A 106 -2.33 -1.35 -6.75
C GLY A 106 -1.51 -1.30 -8.03
N LEU A 107 -1.16 -0.10 -8.52
CA LEU A 107 -0.36 0.08 -9.74
C LEU A 107 1.00 -0.63 -9.66
N THR A 108 1.73 -0.42 -8.56
CA THR A 108 3.03 -1.09 -8.37
C THR A 108 2.87 -2.61 -8.30
N ARG A 109 1.86 -3.11 -7.57
CA ARG A 109 1.66 -4.54 -7.38
C ARG A 109 1.22 -5.24 -8.67
N TYR A 110 0.24 -4.68 -9.39
CA TYR A 110 -0.25 -5.29 -10.63
C TYR A 110 0.77 -5.25 -11.76
N ALA A 111 1.61 -4.21 -11.84
CA ALA A 111 2.72 -4.17 -12.78
C ALA A 111 3.72 -5.33 -12.52
N GLY A 112 4.12 -5.53 -11.27
CA GLY A 112 4.98 -6.64 -10.88
C GLY A 112 4.32 -8.01 -11.14
N ALA A 113 3.07 -8.18 -10.73
CA ALA A 113 2.31 -9.41 -10.94
C ALA A 113 2.20 -9.78 -12.43
N THR A 114 1.94 -8.80 -13.30
CA THR A 114 1.86 -9.00 -14.75
C THR A 114 3.19 -9.51 -15.33
N SER A 115 4.33 -9.03 -14.80
CA SER A 115 5.67 -9.36 -15.31
C SER A 115 6.11 -10.81 -15.09
N VAL A 116 5.43 -11.54 -14.19
CA VAL A 116 5.78 -12.93 -13.81
C VAL A 116 4.68 -13.94 -14.18
N CYS A 117 3.72 -13.54 -15.02
CA CYS A 117 2.60 -14.37 -15.46
C CYS A 117 2.75 -14.79 -16.93
N ILE A 118 2.68 -16.10 -17.18
CA ILE A 118 2.90 -16.71 -18.50
C ILE A 118 1.62 -17.25 -19.13
N ARG A 119 0.67 -17.71 -18.32
CA ARG A 119 -0.63 -18.21 -18.80
C ARG A 119 -1.45 -17.04 -19.34
N GLU A 120 -1.96 -17.18 -20.56
CA GLU A 120 -2.46 -16.03 -21.31
C GLU A 120 -3.71 -15.37 -20.68
N ASP A 121 -4.67 -16.17 -20.23
CA ASP A 121 -5.90 -15.69 -19.59
C ASP A 121 -5.62 -14.94 -18.28
N VAL A 122 -4.74 -15.48 -17.42
CA VAL A 122 -4.30 -14.83 -16.19
C VAL A 122 -3.51 -13.54 -16.51
N ARG A 123 -2.61 -13.58 -17.50
CA ARG A 123 -1.84 -12.39 -17.89
C ARG A 123 -2.76 -11.29 -18.44
N LYS A 124 -3.71 -11.63 -19.31
CA LYS A 124 -4.70 -10.66 -19.84
C LYS A 124 -5.54 -10.05 -18.72
N TYR A 125 -5.97 -10.86 -17.76
CA TYR A 125 -6.68 -10.39 -16.59
C TYR A 125 -5.85 -9.40 -15.74
N LEU A 126 -4.57 -9.68 -15.50
CA LEU A 126 -3.70 -8.76 -14.74
C LEU A 126 -3.41 -7.45 -15.49
N ILE A 127 -3.33 -7.48 -16.82
CA ILE A 127 -3.25 -6.28 -17.67
C ILE A 127 -4.53 -5.43 -17.54
N GLU A 128 -5.70 -6.08 -17.52
CA GLU A 128 -6.97 -5.41 -17.28
C GLU A 128 -7.02 -4.78 -15.87
N CYS A 129 -6.63 -5.52 -14.82
CA CYS A 129 -6.53 -4.99 -13.46
C CYS A 129 -5.62 -3.77 -13.38
N THR A 130 -4.47 -3.81 -14.08
CA THR A 130 -3.54 -2.67 -14.17
C THR A 130 -4.22 -1.46 -14.82
N SER A 131 -4.94 -1.67 -15.91
CA SER A 131 -5.63 -0.61 -16.65
C SER A 131 -6.76 0.02 -15.84
N GLN A 132 -7.57 -0.80 -15.15
CA GLN A 132 -8.62 -0.34 -14.24
C GLN A 132 -8.05 0.43 -13.05
N THR A 133 -6.89 0.01 -12.53
CA THR A 133 -6.23 0.72 -11.43
C THR A 133 -5.67 2.08 -11.89
N LEU A 134 -5.17 2.19 -13.13
CA LEU A 134 -4.77 3.47 -13.73
C LEU A 134 -5.96 4.43 -13.83
N GLU A 135 -7.12 3.92 -14.24
CA GLU A 135 -8.34 4.71 -14.29
C GLU A 135 -8.80 5.15 -12.89
N LEU A 136 -8.75 4.25 -11.89
CA LEU A 136 -9.06 4.61 -10.51
C LEU A 136 -8.13 5.73 -10.01
N TYR A 137 -6.83 5.62 -10.27
CA TYR A 137 -5.83 6.63 -9.91
C TYR A 137 -6.13 7.99 -10.57
N ASP A 138 -6.47 8.01 -11.86
CA ASP A 138 -6.80 9.26 -12.57
C ASP A 138 -8.07 9.92 -12.02
N ARG A 139 -9.13 9.14 -11.83
CA ARG A 139 -10.40 9.61 -11.26
C ARG A 139 -10.21 10.20 -9.86
N VAL A 140 -9.56 9.49 -8.96
CA VAL A 140 -9.35 9.97 -7.58
C VAL A 140 -8.41 11.17 -7.53
N THR A 141 -7.37 11.21 -8.38
CA THR A 141 -6.45 12.35 -8.47
C THR A 141 -7.18 13.59 -8.97
N THR A 142 -8.06 13.46 -9.96
CA THR A 142 -8.91 14.55 -10.48
C THR A 142 -9.83 15.11 -9.39
N VAL A 143 -10.48 14.23 -8.61
CA VAL A 143 -11.30 14.65 -7.45
C VAL A 143 -10.45 15.37 -6.41
N ALA A 144 -9.29 14.82 -6.07
CA ALA A 144 -8.40 15.39 -5.06
C ALA A 144 -7.85 16.76 -5.47
N LEU A 145 -7.50 16.95 -6.75
CA LEU A 145 -7.02 18.22 -7.30
C LEU A 145 -8.14 19.28 -7.37
N SER A 146 -9.33 18.92 -7.86
CA SER A 146 -10.45 19.85 -7.97
C SER A 146 -10.91 20.39 -6.61
N LYS A 147 -10.69 19.62 -5.54
CA LYS A 147 -10.97 19.99 -4.15
C LYS A 147 -9.80 20.67 -3.42
N GLY A 148 -8.64 20.80 -4.07
CA GLY A 148 -7.44 21.36 -3.44
C GLY A 148 -6.88 20.53 -2.28
N ILE A 149 -7.17 19.22 -2.27
CA ILE A 149 -6.72 18.30 -1.21
C ILE A 149 -5.22 18.04 -1.33
N LEU A 150 -4.72 17.80 -2.55
CA LEU A 150 -3.32 17.43 -2.76
C LEU A 150 -2.41 18.65 -2.76
N SER A 151 -1.37 18.57 -1.92
CA SER A 151 -0.20 19.42 -2.07
C SER A 151 0.52 19.04 -3.37
N LYS A 152 0.71 20.00 -4.27
CA LYS A 152 1.56 19.80 -5.44
C LYS A 152 2.97 19.44 -4.98
N PRO A 153 3.70 18.51 -5.64
CA PRO A 153 5.10 18.27 -5.33
C PRO A 153 5.94 19.55 -5.48
N PRO A 154 7.10 19.65 -4.79
CA PRO A 154 7.96 20.83 -4.89
C PRO A 154 8.42 21.11 -6.33
N THR A 155 8.37 22.38 -6.73
CA THR A 155 8.83 22.84 -8.05
C THR A 155 10.24 23.40 -7.98
N LEU A 156 11.12 22.96 -8.89
CA LEU A 156 12.45 23.52 -9.05
C LEU A 156 12.42 24.79 -9.93
N ASN A 157 12.53 25.97 -9.30
CA ASN A 157 12.46 27.27 -9.98
C ASN A 157 13.83 27.82 -10.44
N ASN A 158 14.88 27.00 -10.41
CA ASN A 158 16.21 27.37 -10.88
C ASN A 158 16.40 27.03 -12.38
N LYS A 159 17.35 27.73 -13.04
CA LYS A 159 17.73 27.42 -14.42
C LYS A 159 18.47 26.09 -14.48
N GLN A 160 17.92 25.12 -15.19
CA GLN A 160 18.55 23.81 -15.41
C GLN A 160 19.63 23.91 -16.49
N LYS A 161 20.73 23.17 -16.31
CA LYS A 161 21.82 23.04 -17.28
C LYS A 161 22.27 21.59 -17.35
N ILE A 162 22.69 21.16 -18.53
CA ILE A 162 23.33 19.85 -18.70
C ILE A 162 24.78 19.97 -18.21
N ASP A 163 25.18 19.10 -17.28
CA ASP A 163 26.56 18.99 -16.79
C ASP A 163 26.89 17.51 -16.51
N PHE A 164 28.17 17.19 -16.43
CA PHE A 164 28.67 15.83 -16.21
C PHE A 164 29.34 15.71 -14.84
N ILE A 165 29.03 14.65 -14.10
CA ILE A 165 29.62 14.37 -12.80
C ILE A 165 31.08 13.94 -13.00
N ARG A 166 32.04 14.79 -12.58
CA ARG A 166 33.48 14.55 -12.77
C ARG A 166 34.22 14.08 -11.51
N LYS A 167 33.58 14.10 -10.34
CA LYS A 167 34.20 13.78 -9.06
C LYS A 167 33.32 12.87 -8.22
N GLN A 168 33.95 11.87 -7.59
CA GLN A 168 33.27 10.89 -6.74
C GLN A 168 32.66 11.50 -5.46
N ASN A 169 33.09 12.70 -5.04
CA ASN A 169 32.48 13.38 -3.90
C ASN A 169 31.01 13.76 -4.11
N TYR A 170 30.52 13.68 -5.35
CA TYR A 170 29.10 13.84 -5.68
C TYR A 170 28.19 12.86 -4.94
N ILE A 171 28.66 11.64 -4.67
CA ILE A 171 27.90 10.58 -4.00
C ILE A 171 28.12 10.51 -2.49
N THR A 172 29.14 11.17 -1.95
CA THR A 172 29.60 10.92 -0.56
C THR A 172 28.57 11.24 0.50
N GLY A 173 27.86 12.37 0.38
CA GLY A 173 26.80 12.78 1.31
C GLY A 173 27.22 13.04 2.76
N TRP A 174 28.44 12.65 3.19
CA TRP A 174 28.92 12.73 4.57
C TRP A 174 30.20 13.56 4.60
N PHE A 175 30.34 14.42 5.62
CA PHE A 175 31.47 15.33 5.82
C PHE A 175 31.65 16.40 4.72
N GLY A 176 31.76 17.67 5.14
CA GLY A 176 31.93 18.80 4.21
C GLY A 176 30.65 19.22 3.49
N LYS A 177 30.78 20.01 2.41
CA LYS A 177 29.65 20.53 1.66
C LYS A 177 29.01 19.42 0.80
N ARG A 178 27.75 19.12 1.09
CA ARG A 178 26.90 18.19 0.32
C ARG A 178 26.36 18.89 -0.93
N ARG A 179 26.11 18.13 -2.00
CA ARG A 179 25.35 18.66 -3.14
C ARG A 179 23.85 18.74 -2.79
N PRO A 180 23.09 19.63 -3.44
CA PRO A 180 21.63 19.57 -3.39
C PRO A 180 21.09 18.20 -3.79
N ILE A 181 19.96 17.77 -3.21
CA ILE A 181 19.24 16.59 -3.72
C ILE A 181 18.72 16.85 -5.14
N ASN A 182 18.68 15.79 -5.95
CA ASN A 182 18.25 15.88 -7.34
C ASN A 182 16.75 15.57 -7.49
N ALA A 183 16.17 15.81 -8.67
CA ALA A 183 14.74 15.59 -8.92
C ALA A 183 14.29 14.12 -8.71
N ILE A 184 15.18 13.14 -8.90
CA ILE A 184 14.89 11.71 -8.68
C ILE A 184 14.73 11.44 -7.18
N GLU A 185 15.67 11.96 -6.37
CA GLU A 185 15.65 11.85 -4.91
C GLU A 185 14.44 12.59 -4.31
N ILE A 186 14.12 13.79 -4.82
CA ILE A 186 12.93 14.56 -4.42
C ILE A 186 11.65 13.78 -4.71
N SER A 187 11.51 13.21 -5.91
CA SER A 187 10.34 12.43 -6.32
C SER A 187 10.12 11.24 -5.39
N GLY A 188 11.18 10.47 -5.12
CA GLY A 188 11.14 9.32 -4.20
C GLY A 188 10.77 9.73 -2.77
N ALA A 189 11.42 10.77 -2.23
CA ALA A 189 11.12 11.27 -0.89
C ALA A 189 9.65 11.72 -0.76
N HIS A 190 9.16 12.51 -1.72
CA HIS A 190 7.79 13.00 -1.71
C HIS A 190 6.75 11.87 -1.72
N LEU A 191 6.90 10.89 -2.62
CA LEU A 191 5.98 9.75 -2.70
C LEU A 191 6.00 8.91 -1.41
N ASN A 192 7.19 8.68 -0.86
CA ASN A 192 7.37 7.93 0.38
C ASN A 192 6.78 8.66 1.59
N MET A 193 6.86 9.99 1.64
CA MET A 193 6.18 10.79 2.66
C MET A 193 4.66 10.67 2.56
N GLN A 194 4.08 10.74 1.37
CA GLN A 194 2.62 10.57 1.18
C GLN A 194 2.13 9.19 1.63
N LYS A 195 2.84 8.12 1.24
CA LYS A 195 2.55 6.75 1.67
C LYS A 195 2.72 6.58 3.19
N THR A 196 3.67 7.27 3.79
CA THR A 196 3.92 7.23 5.25
C THR A 196 2.84 7.99 6.02
N MET A 197 2.42 9.13 5.51
CA MET A 197 1.35 9.92 6.10
C MET A 197 0.02 9.13 6.13
N VAL A 198 -0.36 8.42 5.06
CA VAL A 198 -1.59 7.61 5.10
C VAL A 198 -1.55 6.53 6.18
N LYS A 199 -0.40 5.85 6.36
CA LYS A 199 -0.22 4.90 7.46
C LYS A 199 -0.41 5.58 8.81
N MET A 200 0.21 6.74 9.04
CA MET A 200 0.07 7.49 10.31
C MET A 200 -1.40 7.80 10.66
N VAL A 201 -2.20 8.17 9.65
CA VAL A 201 -3.63 8.48 9.86
C VAL A 201 -4.43 7.21 10.12
N LEU A 202 -4.18 6.12 9.38
CA LEU A 202 -4.82 4.83 9.63
C LEU A 202 -4.47 4.28 11.02
N GLU A 203 -3.18 4.30 11.39
CA GLU A 203 -2.71 3.84 12.69
C GLU A 203 -3.31 4.66 13.84
N LEU A 204 -3.47 5.98 13.65
CA LEU A 204 -4.18 6.84 14.61
C LEU A 204 -5.65 6.41 14.75
N GLY A 205 -6.40 6.38 13.65
CA GLY A 205 -7.82 6.02 13.68
C GLY A 205 -8.08 4.60 14.17
N PHE A 206 -7.25 3.64 13.77
CA PHE A 206 -7.39 2.25 14.21
C PHE A 206 -7.00 2.07 15.68
N SER A 207 -5.96 2.75 16.17
CA SER A 207 -5.62 2.72 17.61
C SER A 207 -6.76 3.25 18.49
N GLN A 208 -7.52 4.23 17.99
CA GLN A 208 -8.66 4.82 18.68
C GLN A 208 -9.83 3.85 18.84
N VAL A 209 -10.08 2.99 17.85
CA VAL A 209 -11.31 2.17 17.78
C VAL A 209 -11.09 0.67 18.00
N CYS A 210 -9.86 0.17 17.87
CA CYS A 210 -9.58 -1.25 18.05
C CYS A 210 -9.90 -1.71 19.48
N GLN A 211 -10.37 -2.96 19.60
CA GLN A 211 -10.86 -3.50 20.86
C GLN A 211 -9.73 -4.17 21.65
N SER A 212 -8.82 -4.86 20.96
CA SER A 212 -7.66 -5.52 21.52
C SER A 212 -6.59 -4.51 21.97
N LYS A 213 -6.19 -4.63 23.24
CA LYS A 213 -5.11 -3.80 23.82
C LYS A 213 -3.77 -4.02 23.11
N GLU A 214 -3.44 -5.28 22.82
CA GLU A 214 -2.20 -5.65 22.12
C GLU A 214 -2.14 -5.05 20.71
N VAL A 215 -3.26 -5.11 19.98
CA VAL A 215 -3.39 -4.51 18.64
C VAL A 215 -3.28 -2.98 18.73
N ARG A 216 -3.86 -2.36 19.77
CA ARG A 216 -3.71 -0.93 20.04
C ARG A 216 -2.26 -0.52 20.25
N GLU A 217 -1.56 -1.22 21.14
CA GLU A 217 -0.14 -0.98 21.44
C GLU A 217 0.72 -1.15 20.18
N TYR A 218 0.41 -2.14 19.34
CA TYR A 218 1.05 -2.30 18.03
C TYR A 218 0.85 -1.08 17.12
N PHE A 219 -0.39 -0.58 16.96
CA PHE A 219 -0.67 0.61 16.15
C PHE A 219 0.05 1.87 16.67
N GLU A 220 0.11 2.05 17.98
CA GLU A 220 0.85 3.18 18.59
C GLU A 220 2.35 3.11 18.28
N ARG A 221 2.96 1.90 18.37
CA ARG A 221 4.37 1.68 18.00
C ARG A 221 4.61 1.93 16.52
N ALA A 222 3.76 1.39 15.65
CA ALA A 222 3.83 1.58 14.19
C ALA A 222 3.71 3.07 13.83
N ARG A 223 2.76 3.78 14.42
CA ARG A 223 2.60 5.23 14.23
C ARG A 223 3.81 6.03 14.68
N LYS A 224 4.38 5.71 15.84
CA LYS A 224 5.60 6.36 16.32
C LYS A 224 6.76 6.16 15.36
N LEU A 225 6.87 4.97 14.76
CA LEU A 225 7.87 4.68 13.74
C LEU A 225 7.63 5.48 12.46
N CYS A 226 6.41 5.42 11.91
CA CYS A 226 6.02 6.17 10.71
C CYS A 226 6.24 7.67 10.88
N LYS A 227 5.94 8.25 12.05
CA LYS A 227 6.23 9.66 12.36
C LYS A 227 7.72 10.00 12.29
N ARG A 228 8.60 9.14 12.80
CA ARG A 228 10.05 9.36 12.65
C ARG A 228 10.48 9.27 11.19
N HIS A 229 9.99 8.29 10.45
CA HIS A 229 10.33 8.13 9.02
C HIS A 229 9.84 9.31 8.19
N PHE A 230 8.63 9.80 8.45
CA PHE A 230 8.10 11.01 7.84
C PHE A 230 9.01 12.21 8.11
N HIS A 231 9.47 12.41 9.35
CA HIS A 231 10.39 13.48 9.70
C HIS A 231 11.76 13.35 9.00
N ILE A 232 12.35 12.14 8.95
CA ILE A 232 13.63 11.90 8.25
C ILE A 232 13.51 12.26 6.77
N LEU A 233 12.43 11.84 6.11
CA LEU A 233 12.17 12.16 4.71
C LEU A 233 11.90 13.67 4.52
N GLY A 234 11.21 14.29 5.47
CA GLY A 234 10.94 15.72 5.52
C GLY A 234 12.21 16.55 5.54
N LEU A 235 13.17 16.20 6.41
CA LEU A 235 14.49 16.84 6.47
C LEU A 235 15.21 16.83 5.11
N MET A 236 15.03 15.79 4.28
CA MET A 236 15.62 15.75 2.93
C MET A 236 15.12 16.88 2.04
N LEU A 237 13.85 17.27 2.18
CA LEU A 237 13.22 18.37 1.44
C LEU A 237 13.53 19.72 2.09
N GLU A 238 13.42 19.80 3.42
CA GLU A 238 13.64 21.02 4.18
C GLU A 238 15.08 21.55 4.04
N GLU A 239 16.10 20.67 3.98
CA GLU A 239 17.49 21.05 3.75
C GLU A 239 17.69 21.85 2.44
N GLU A 240 16.82 21.62 1.43
CA GLU A 240 16.84 22.35 0.16
C GLU A 240 15.77 23.45 0.07
N ASN A 241 15.12 23.80 1.19
CA ASN A 241 14.01 24.76 1.25
C ASN A 241 12.80 24.34 0.40
N LEU A 242 12.55 23.04 0.29
CA LEU A 242 11.37 22.46 -0.37
C LEU A 242 10.31 22.13 0.68
N HIS A 243 9.04 22.29 0.32
CA HIS A 243 7.95 22.03 1.26
C HIS A 243 7.64 20.53 1.37
N GLU A 244 7.15 20.12 2.53
CA GLU A 244 6.62 18.78 2.79
C GLU A 244 5.19 18.62 2.23
N PRO A 245 4.70 17.38 2.01
CA PRO A 245 3.28 17.14 1.79
C PRO A 245 2.46 17.39 3.05
N ARG A 246 1.19 17.80 2.89
CA ARG A 246 0.24 17.99 4.00
C ARG A 246 0.05 16.71 4.82
N ILE A 247 -0.01 16.86 6.15
CA ILE A 247 -0.41 15.83 7.10
C ILE A 247 -1.92 15.87 7.33
N PHE A 248 -2.57 14.70 7.42
CA PHE A 248 -4.03 14.55 7.53
C PHE A 248 -4.48 13.87 8.83
N GLU A 249 -3.70 13.91 9.92
CA GLU A 249 -4.11 13.33 11.21
C GLU A 249 -5.36 13.99 11.80
N SER A 250 -5.60 15.27 11.48
CA SER A 250 -6.83 16.00 11.86
C SER A 250 -8.09 15.50 11.15
N GLU A 251 -7.96 14.61 10.16
CA GLU A 251 -9.08 14.01 9.45
C GLU A 251 -9.61 12.74 10.13
N VAL A 252 -9.02 12.34 11.26
CA VAL A 252 -9.59 11.34 12.18
C VAL A 252 -10.59 12.04 13.08
N THR A 253 -11.81 11.52 13.18
CA THR A 253 -12.88 12.09 14.02
C THR A 253 -12.76 11.61 15.48
N ASP A 254 -13.73 11.98 16.32
CA ASP A 254 -13.88 11.51 17.70
C ASP A 254 -14.65 10.17 17.83
N SER A 255 -14.96 9.48 16.72
CA SER A 255 -15.69 8.20 16.76
C SER A 255 -14.89 7.11 17.48
N THR A 256 -15.48 6.50 18.50
CA THR A 256 -14.87 5.37 19.24
C THR A 256 -15.46 4.01 18.87
N VAL A 257 -16.35 3.97 17.88
CA VAL A 257 -17.03 2.74 17.44
C VAL A 257 -16.25 2.15 16.26
N PRO A 258 -15.78 0.89 16.34
CA PRO A 258 -14.97 0.29 15.29
C PRO A 258 -15.79 0.04 14.01
N PRO A 259 -15.39 0.60 12.86
CA PRO A 259 -15.98 0.26 11.57
C PRO A 259 -15.48 -1.10 11.05
N PHE A 260 -14.38 -1.63 11.60
CA PHE A 260 -13.74 -2.86 11.14
C PHE A 260 -13.34 -3.76 12.30
N SER A 261 -13.19 -5.06 12.03
CA SER A 261 -12.61 -6.00 13.00
C SER A 261 -11.13 -5.68 13.30
N ASP A 262 -10.66 -6.07 14.48
CA ASP A 262 -9.23 -5.98 14.82
C ASP A 262 -8.36 -6.78 13.84
N LYS A 263 -8.87 -7.93 13.34
CA LYS A 263 -8.25 -8.74 12.28
C LYS A 263 -7.99 -7.91 11.02
N LEU A 264 -9.03 -7.23 10.52
CA LEU A 264 -8.92 -6.41 9.31
C LEU A 264 -7.97 -5.23 9.50
N MET A 265 -8.12 -4.50 10.61
CA MET A 265 -7.25 -3.34 10.89
C MET A 265 -5.78 -3.75 11.01
N LEU A 266 -5.50 -4.85 11.73
CA LEU A 266 -4.14 -5.36 11.91
C LEU A 266 -3.54 -5.84 10.60
N PHE A 267 -4.27 -6.66 9.84
CA PHE A 267 -3.83 -7.13 8.52
C PHE A 267 -3.52 -5.97 7.58
N HIS A 268 -4.37 -4.94 7.57
CA HIS A 268 -4.19 -3.80 6.69
C HIS A 268 -2.91 -3.01 7.02
N ILE A 269 -2.68 -2.69 8.29
CA ILE A 269 -1.45 -1.99 8.73
C ILE A 269 -0.21 -2.84 8.47
N ALA A 270 -0.21 -4.12 8.87
CA ALA A 270 0.92 -5.02 8.65
C ALA A 270 1.26 -5.15 7.16
N THR A 271 0.26 -5.25 6.29
CA THR A 271 0.46 -5.29 4.82
C THR A 271 1.03 -3.99 4.27
N LEU A 272 0.57 -2.83 4.75
CA LEU A 272 1.09 -1.53 4.31
C LEU A 272 2.53 -1.27 4.78
N LEU A 273 2.88 -1.75 5.97
CA LEU A 273 4.26 -1.72 6.48
C LEU A 273 5.14 -2.67 5.67
N SER A 274 4.70 -3.90 5.41
CA SER A 274 5.44 -4.83 4.55
C SER A 274 5.66 -4.26 3.14
N ALA A 275 4.64 -3.62 2.55
CA ALA A 275 4.78 -2.92 1.27
C ALA A 275 5.83 -1.80 1.30
N ALA A 276 6.13 -1.23 2.48
CA ALA A 276 7.16 -0.21 2.64
C ALA A 276 8.56 -0.70 2.37
N LEU A 277 8.84 -1.98 2.64
CA LEU A 277 10.12 -2.60 2.28
C LEU A 277 10.41 -2.47 0.79
N GLY A 278 9.38 -2.67 -0.04
CA GLY A 278 9.49 -2.57 -1.50
C GLY A 278 9.84 -1.15 -1.96
N TYR A 279 9.03 -0.16 -1.60
CA TYR A 279 9.21 1.21 -2.12
C TYR A 279 10.36 1.99 -1.44
N TYR A 280 10.73 1.66 -0.20
CA TYR A 280 11.98 2.16 0.38
C TYR A 280 13.19 1.48 -0.27
N GLY A 281 13.11 0.20 -0.64
CA GLY A 281 14.14 -0.48 -1.43
C GLY A 281 14.31 0.14 -2.83
N GLU A 282 13.20 0.51 -3.48
CA GLU A 282 13.22 1.22 -4.75
C GLU A 282 13.91 2.59 -4.61
N ALA A 283 13.50 3.40 -3.64
CA ALA A 283 14.10 4.70 -3.38
C ALA A 283 15.58 4.60 -2.99
N LEU A 284 15.95 3.58 -2.20
CA LEU A 284 17.34 3.25 -1.88
C LEU A 284 18.16 3.01 -3.16
N SER A 285 17.61 2.27 -4.12
CA SER A 285 18.32 1.93 -5.37
C SER A 285 18.50 3.13 -6.31
N MET A 286 17.59 4.11 -6.25
CA MET A 286 17.66 5.33 -7.07
C MET A 286 18.45 6.47 -6.41
N CYS A 287 18.64 6.43 -5.09
CA CYS A 287 19.41 7.44 -4.37
C CYS A 287 20.89 7.38 -4.73
N GLN A 288 21.47 8.54 -5.05
CA GLN A 288 22.89 8.65 -5.40
C GLN A 288 23.72 9.17 -4.22
N ARG A 289 23.10 9.95 -3.34
CA ARG A 289 23.72 10.45 -2.10
C ARG A 289 23.72 9.35 -1.02
N ARG A 290 24.90 8.97 -0.52
CA ARG A 290 25.08 7.87 0.45
C ARG A 290 24.42 8.10 1.81
N ASP A 291 24.25 9.35 2.26
CA ASP A 291 23.45 9.67 3.46
C ASP A 291 21.99 9.27 3.28
N LEU A 292 21.38 9.66 2.17
CA LEU A 292 19.99 9.31 1.88
C LEU A 292 19.83 7.79 1.73
N SER A 293 20.76 7.13 1.03
CA SER A 293 20.77 5.67 0.93
C SER A 293 20.90 5.01 2.30
N ALA A 294 21.74 5.52 3.20
CA ALA A 294 21.87 4.98 4.55
C ALA A 294 20.57 5.14 5.37
N ASP A 295 19.90 6.30 5.23
CA ASP A 295 18.59 6.51 5.87
C ASP A 295 17.53 5.52 5.36
N TYR A 296 17.41 5.34 4.04
CA TYR A 296 16.48 4.35 3.49
C TYR A 296 16.81 2.92 3.92
N ALA A 297 18.09 2.54 3.95
CA ALA A 297 18.49 1.21 4.41
C ALA A 297 18.12 0.99 5.89
N ARG A 298 18.36 1.98 6.74
CA ARG A 298 17.97 1.93 8.17
C ARG A 298 16.45 1.87 8.32
N MET A 299 15.70 2.74 7.63
CA MET A 299 14.24 2.74 7.68
C MET A 299 13.67 1.40 7.22
N ASN A 300 14.24 0.76 6.19
CA ASN A 300 13.86 -0.58 5.77
C ASN A 300 14.01 -1.62 6.88
N MET A 301 15.14 -1.65 7.58
CA MET A 301 15.32 -2.58 8.70
C MET A 301 14.32 -2.33 9.82
N GLU A 302 14.05 -1.08 10.16
CA GLU A 302 13.06 -0.72 11.19
C GLU A 302 11.64 -1.14 10.78
N ILE A 303 11.28 -0.98 9.49
CA ILE A 303 10.00 -1.46 8.94
C ILE A 303 9.90 -2.98 9.02
N ALA A 304 10.97 -3.70 8.67
CA ALA A 304 10.95 -5.17 8.65
C ALA A 304 10.57 -5.73 10.02
N LEU A 305 11.17 -5.19 11.08
CA LEU A 305 10.90 -5.60 12.46
C LEU A 305 9.44 -5.31 12.88
N ILE A 306 8.91 -4.11 12.59
CA ILE A 306 7.52 -3.82 12.98
C ILE A 306 6.51 -4.62 12.13
N ALA A 307 6.82 -4.90 10.86
CA ALA A 307 5.94 -5.70 10.01
C ALA A 307 5.90 -7.17 10.49
N GLU A 308 7.05 -7.71 10.92
CA GLU A 308 7.15 -9.03 11.55
C GLU A 308 6.33 -9.10 12.84
N ASP A 309 6.42 -8.10 13.73
CA ASP A 309 5.60 -8.03 14.94
C ASP A 309 4.09 -8.11 14.61
N GLY A 310 3.63 -7.38 13.60
CA GLY A 310 2.24 -7.41 13.16
C GLY A 310 1.83 -8.79 12.63
N MET A 311 2.74 -9.46 11.93
CA MET A 311 2.53 -10.82 11.44
C MET A 311 2.44 -11.83 12.59
N ASN A 312 3.31 -11.71 13.59
CA ASN A 312 3.29 -12.58 14.77
C ASN A 312 1.95 -12.46 15.52
N ILE A 313 1.41 -11.25 15.68
CA ILE A 313 0.09 -11.06 16.30
C ILE A 313 -1.01 -11.72 15.44
N LEU A 314 -0.97 -11.60 14.11
CA LEU A 314 -1.93 -12.28 13.23
C LEU A 314 -1.87 -13.81 13.38
N ILE A 315 -0.66 -14.37 13.48
CA ILE A 315 -0.44 -15.81 13.68
C ILE A 315 -0.97 -16.25 15.04
N GLU A 316 -0.60 -15.56 16.12
CA GLU A 316 -1.02 -15.88 17.49
C GLU A 316 -2.55 -15.84 17.67
N LYS A 317 -3.24 -14.96 16.95
CA LYS A 317 -4.70 -14.86 16.97
C LYS A 317 -5.41 -15.83 16.01
N GLY A 318 -4.67 -16.57 15.20
CA GLY A 318 -5.26 -17.42 14.14
C GLY A 318 -5.97 -16.61 13.05
N TRP A 319 -5.50 -15.39 12.80
CA TRP A 319 -6.09 -14.42 11.88
C TRP A 319 -5.44 -14.42 10.49
N MET A 320 -4.32 -15.13 10.33
CA MET A 320 -3.61 -15.28 9.07
C MET A 320 -4.01 -16.59 8.39
N GLU A 321 -4.57 -16.49 7.18
CA GLU A 321 -4.68 -17.64 6.30
C GLU A 321 -3.32 -17.98 5.69
N GLN A 322 -2.98 -19.27 5.67
CA GLN A 322 -1.73 -19.75 5.10
C GLN A 322 -1.77 -19.58 3.57
N PRO A 323 -0.76 -18.93 2.96
CA PRO A 323 -0.62 -18.91 1.51
C PRO A 323 -0.36 -20.33 0.96
N PRO A 324 -0.60 -20.57 -0.35
CA PRO A 324 -0.27 -21.85 -0.97
C PRO A 324 1.21 -22.21 -0.80
N THR A 325 1.49 -23.47 -0.43
CA THR A 325 2.85 -23.96 -0.17
C THR A 325 3.26 -25.07 -1.13
N ALA A 326 4.58 -25.28 -1.26
CA ALA A 326 5.13 -26.49 -1.85
C ALA A 326 4.80 -27.72 -0.96
N ALA A 327 4.89 -28.91 -1.55
CA ALA A 327 4.75 -30.16 -0.81
C ALA A 327 5.92 -30.33 0.19
N ASP A 328 5.59 -30.67 1.42
CA ASP A 328 6.57 -31.00 2.46
C ASP A 328 6.92 -32.49 2.39
N HIS A 329 7.88 -32.83 1.52
CA HIS A 329 8.30 -34.21 1.32
C HIS A 329 8.95 -34.84 2.56
N GLU A 330 9.52 -34.04 3.48
CA GLU A 330 10.11 -34.57 4.71
C GLU A 330 9.05 -35.03 5.70
N ASN A 331 7.93 -34.31 5.81
CA ASN A 331 6.81 -34.74 6.64
C ASN A 331 6.00 -35.86 5.97
N LEU A 332 5.81 -35.82 4.65
CA LEU A 332 5.14 -36.91 3.91
C LEU A 332 5.88 -38.25 3.98
N ALA A 333 7.20 -38.24 4.18
CA ALA A 333 8.00 -39.46 4.31
C ALA A 333 7.95 -40.08 5.72
N LYS A 334 7.34 -39.39 6.70
CA LYS A 334 7.18 -39.87 8.09
C LYS A 334 5.82 -40.53 8.34
N ASP A 335 4.88 -40.34 7.42
CA ASP A 335 3.59 -41.05 7.36
C ASP A 335 3.75 -42.36 6.56
#